data_AF-A0A3P8DC41-F1
#
_entry.id   AF-A0A3P8DC41-F1
#
_cell.length_a   1.000
_cell.length_b   1.000
_cell.length_c   1.000
_cell.angle_alpha   90.00
_cell.angle_beta   90.00
_cell.angle_gamma   90.00
#
_symmetry.space_group_name_H-M   'P 1'
#
loop_
_entity.id
_entity.type
_entity.pdbx_description
1 polymer ?
#
loop_
_entity_poly.entity_id
_entity_poly.type
_entity_poly.pdbx_seq_one_letter_code
_entity_poly.pdbx_strand_id
1 'polypeptide(L)'
;MYTLFLIVSRPHRLLFFLVQLTVYSCLPLHGVSRFWGRLNEYSIPVFLRRPILGTFAWLIGCDLSEAVEPNLASYRNASELFRRSIREELRPIAAEKLVAPADGLIMQCGEVEKNQVEQVKGINYDLHSFL
;
A
#
# COMPACT_ATOMS: atom_id res chain seq x y z
N MET A 1 16.50 4.30 17.58
CA MET A 1 17.97 4.16 17.59
C MET A 1 18.48 2.80 18.11
N TYR A 2 17.79 2.13 19.05
CA TYR A 2 18.27 0.87 19.67
C TYR A 2 18.12 -0.40 18.81
N THR A 3 17.19 -0.44 17.85
CA THR A 3 16.87 -1.66 17.10
C THR A 3 17.92 -2.00 16.04
N LEU A 4 18.51 -1.00 15.37
CA LEU A 4 19.61 -1.21 14.41
C LEU A 4 20.89 -1.66 15.13
N PHE A 5 21.18 -1.11 16.31
CA PHE A 5 22.34 -1.50 17.12
C PHE A 5 22.24 -2.94 17.64
N LEU A 6 21.02 -3.41 17.97
CA LEU A 6 20.78 -4.80 18.37
C LEU A 6 20.87 -5.82 17.21
N ILE A 7 20.66 -5.39 15.96
CA ILE A 7 20.83 -6.25 14.77
C ILE A 7 22.32 -6.46 14.48
N VAL A 8 23.16 -5.43 14.66
CA VAL A 8 24.61 -5.50 14.45
C VAL A 8 25.31 -6.41 15.47
N SER A 9 24.79 -6.50 16.69
CA SER A 9 25.42 -7.25 17.78
C SER A 9 25.27 -8.78 17.69
N ARG A 10 24.48 -9.35 16.76
CA ARG A 10 24.31 -10.81 16.61
C ARG A 10 24.50 -11.28 15.16
N PRO A 11 25.57 -12.04 14.85
CA PRO A 11 25.99 -12.35 13.49
C PRO A 11 24.94 -13.12 12.67
N HIS A 12 24.13 -13.96 13.31
CA HIS A 12 23.07 -14.72 12.63
C HIS A 12 21.91 -13.85 12.11
N ARG A 13 21.61 -12.70 12.74
CA ARG A 13 20.57 -11.77 12.26
C ARG A 13 21.09 -10.88 11.11
N LEU A 14 22.37 -10.58 11.10
CA LEU A 14 23.00 -9.78 10.04
C LEU A 14 23.00 -10.52 8.71
N LEU A 15 23.36 -11.81 8.73
CA LEU A 15 23.37 -12.64 7.53
C LEU A 15 21.96 -12.77 6.92
N PHE A 16 20.95 -13.02 7.77
CA PHE A 16 19.56 -13.07 7.33
C PHE A 16 19.10 -11.75 6.69
N PHE A 17 19.43 -10.61 7.31
CA PHE A 17 19.11 -9.28 6.78
C PHE A 17 19.80 -9.00 5.44
N LEU A 18 21.08 -9.33 5.31
CA LEU A 18 21.84 -9.14 4.05
C LEU A 18 21.36 -10.06 2.93
N VAL A 19 21.00 -11.31 3.24
CA VAL A 19 20.37 -12.22 2.28
C VAL A 19 19.02 -11.66 1.83
N GLN A 20 18.20 -11.18 2.76
CA GLN A 20 16.90 -10.56 2.44
C GLN A 20 17.06 -9.32 1.54
N LEU A 21 18.02 -8.44 1.85
CA LEU A 21 18.30 -7.25 1.04
C LEU A 21 18.84 -7.61 -0.35
N THR A 22 19.74 -8.60 -0.44
CA THR A 22 20.28 -9.08 -1.71
C THR A 22 19.17 -9.65 -2.58
N VAL A 23 18.31 -10.51 -2.01
CA VAL A 23 17.15 -11.06 -2.72
C VAL A 23 16.22 -9.95 -3.20
N TYR A 24 15.90 -8.96 -2.35
CA TYR A 24 15.07 -7.83 -2.73
C TYR A 24 15.67 -6.98 -3.85
N SER A 25 16.98 -6.77 -3.82
CA SER A 25 17.70 -5.94 -4.81
C SER A 25 17.87 -6.66 -6.15
N CYS A 26 17.91 -8.00 -6.15
CA CYS A 26 18.01 -8.81 -7.36
C CYS A 26 16.65 -9.11 -8.01
N LEU A 27 15.54 -8.91 -7.30
CA LEU A 27 14.20 -9.11 -7.85
C LEU A 27 13.92 -8.07 -8.95
N PRO A 28 13.44 -8.47 -10.14
CA PRO A 28 13.07 -7.54 -11.20
C PRO A 28 11.71 -6.87 -10.89
N LEU A 29 11.69 -6.03 -9.84
CA LEU A 29 10.48 -5.45 -9.26
C LEU A 29 9.63 -4.70 -10.28
N HIS A 30 10.26 -3.98 -11.23
CA HIS A 30 9.54 -3.29 -12.29
C HIS A 30 8.78 -4.24 -13.23
N GLY A 31 9.40 -5.36 -13.60
CA GLY A 31 8.79 -6.36 -14.48
C GLY A 31 7.64 -7.08 -13.79
N VAL A 32 7.86 -7.49 -12.54
CA VAL A 32 6.84 -8.14 -11.70
C VAL A 32 5.65 -7.20 -11.48
N SER A 33 5.90 -5.93 -11.14
CA SER A 33 4.86 -4.92 -10.91
C SER A 33 4.02 -4.68 -12.18
N ARG A 34 4.67 -4.51 -13.35
CA ARG A 34 3.95 -4.34 -14.63
C ARG A 34 3.14 -5.57 -15.01
N PHE A 35 3.70 -6.76 -14.81
CA PHE A 35 2.99 -8.01 -15.07
C PHE A 35 1.77 -8.15 -14.17
N TRP A 36 1.93 -7.87 -12.87
CA TRP A 36 0.83 -7.87 -11.91
C TRP A 36 -0.26 -6.88 -12.28
N GLY A 37 0.10 -5.65 -12.68
CA GLY A 37 -0.86 -4.67 -13.18
C GLY A 37 -1.68 -5.19 -14.36
N ARG A 38 -1.02 -5.74 -15.39
CA ARG A 38 -1.69 -6.33 -16.56
C ARG A 38 -2.61 -7.50 -16.20
N LEU A 39 -2.20 -8.35 -15.26
CA LEU A 39 -3.05 -9.45 -14.78
C LEU A 39 -4.32 -8.91 -14.10
N ASN A 40 -4.19 -7.88 -13.27
CA ASN A 40 -5.33 -7.28 -12.59
C ASN A 40 -6.24 -6.46 -13.52
N GLU A 41 -5.77 -6.08 -14.70
CA GLU A 41 -6.57 -5.42 -15.74
C GLU A 41 -7.34 -6.42 -16.63
N TYR A 42 -6.99 -7.70 -16.59
CA TYR A 42 -7.63 -8.72 -17.43
C TYR A 42 -9.08 -8.98 -16.98
N SER A 43 -10.02 -8.92 -17.93
CA SER A 43 -11.44 -9.11 -17.64
C SER A 43 -11.75 -10.57 -17.27
N ILE A 44 -12.32 -10.78 -16.10
CA ILE A 44 -12.68 -12.08 -15.57
C ILE A 44 -14.08 -12.48 -16.09
N PRO A 45 -14.29 -13.73 -16.52
CA PRO A 45 -15.61 -14.26 -16.87
C PRO A 45 -16.62 -14.12 -15.71
N VAL A 46 -17.88 -13.81 -16.01
CA VAL A 46 -18.89 -13.43 -15.00
C VAL A 46 -19.05 -14.44 -13.86
N PHE A 47 -18.98 -15.75 -14.17
CA PHE A 47 -19.10 -16.80 -13.16
C PHE A 47 -17.89 -16.89 -12.21
N LEU A 48 -16.70 -16.49 -12.65
CA LEU A 48 -15.47 -16.50 -11.85
C LEU A 48 -15.26 -15.20 -11.06
N ARG A 49 -15.98 -14.12 -11.40
CA ARG A 49 -15.82 -12.83 -10.71
C ARG A 49 -16.05 -12.94 -9.21
N ARG A 50 -17.16 -13.56 -8.80
CA ARG A 50 -17.50 -13.70 -7.37
C ARG A 50 -16.43 -14.43 -6.57
N PRO A 51 -15.97 -15.64 -6.94
CA PRO A 51 -14.94 -16.33 -6.15
C PRO A 51 -13.58 -15.63 -6.22
N ILE A 52 -13.14 -15.18 -7.40
CA ILE A 52 -11.82 -14.55 -7.55
C ILE A 52 -11.76 -13.19 -6.85
N LEU A 53 -12.71 -12.30 -7.16
CA LEU A 53 -12.74 -10.96 -6.57
C LEU A 53 -13.13 -11.00 -5.09
N GLY A 54 -13.96 -11.96 -4.67
CA GLY A 54 -14.28 -12.18 -3.26
C GLY A 54 -13.06 -12.62 -2.45
N THR A 55 -12.27 -13.55 -2.99
CA THR A 55 -11.01 -13.97 -2.36
C THR A 55 -10.02 -12.80 -2.32
N PHE A 56 -9.92 -12.03 -3.40
CA PHE A 56 -9.08 -10.83 -3.44
C PHE A 56 -9.50 -9.81 -2.37
N ALA A 57 -10.80 -9.49 -2.28
CA ALA A 57 -11.34 -8.57 -1.27
C ALA A 57 -11.05 -9.06 0.16
N TRP A 58 -11.21 -10.36 0.41
CA TRP A 58 -10.90 -10.95 1.70
C TRP A 58 -9.42 -10.87 2.06
N LEU A 59 -8.51 -11.17 1.12
CA LEU A 59 -7.06 -11.11 1.33
C LEU A 59 -6.55 -9.71 1.68
N ILE A 60 -7.15 -8.67 1.09
CA ILE A 60 -6.75 -7.27 1.32
C ILE A 60 -7.55 -6.60 2.45
N GLY A 61 -8.52 -7.29 3.06
CA GLY A 61 -9.40 -6.70 4.08
C GLY A 61 -10.32 -5.60 3.55
N CYS A 62 -10.76 -5.72 2.30
CA CYS A 62 -11.63 -4.73 1.65
C CYS A 62 -13.07 -4.86 2.14
N ASP A 63 -13.59 -3.81 2.78
CA ASP A 63 -15.02 -3.70 3.08
C ASP A 63 -15.81 -3.30 1.83
N LEU A 64 -16.76 -4.16 1.45
CA LEU A 64 -17.67 -3.95 0.32
C LEU A 64 -18.93 -3.18 0.72
N SER A 65 -19.24 -3.08 2.01
CA SER A 65 -20.40 -2.32 2.49
C SER A 65 -20.25 -0.82 2.23
N GLU A 66 -19.01 -0.32 2.24
CA GLU A 66 -18.68 1.07 1.96
C GLU A 66 -18.76 1.42 0.46
N ALA A 67 -18.72 0.42 -0.42
CA ALA A 67 -18.76 0.64 -1.86
C ALA A 67 -20.16 1.11 -2.31
N VAL A 68 -20.18 1.93 -3.37
CA VAL A 68 -21.43 2.32 -4.05
C VAL A 68 -22.12 1.09 -4.65
N GLU A 69 -21.34 0.21 -5.29
CA GLU A 69 -21.82 -1.07 -5.83
C GLU A 69 -21.20 -2.24 -5.05
N PRO A 70 -21.92 -2.86 -4.11
CA PRO A 70 -21.38 -3.96 -3.31
C PRO A 70 -21.32 -5.29 -4.07
N ASN A 71 -22.02 -5.44 -5.21
CA ASN A 71 -22.04 -6.70 -5.93
C ASN A 71 -20.73 -6.94 -6.70
N LEU A 72 -19.93 -7.92 -6.24
CA LEU A 72 -18.68 -8.30 -6.90
C LEU A 72 -18.80 -8.70 -8.38
N ALA A 73 -19.98 -9.10 -8.86
CA ALA A 73 -20.17 -9.48 -10.25
C ALA A 73 -20.18 -8.29 -11.23
N SER A 74 -20.42 -7.07 -10.73
CA SER A 74 -20.43 -5.84 -11.54
C SER A 74 -19.02 -5.48 -12.03
N TYR A 75 -18.01 -5.68 -11.19
CA TYR A 75 -16.61 -5.42 -11.47
C TYR A 75 -16.04 -6.42 -12.48
N ARG A 76 -15.41 -5.94 -13.54
CA ARG A 76 -14.87 -6.77 -14.62
C ARG A 76 -13.55 -7.42 -14.23
N ASN A 77 -12.76 -6.75 -13.38
CA ASN A 77 -11.43 -7.20 -12.97
C ASN A 77 -11.07 -6.63 -11.58
N ALA A 78 -9.93 -7.09 -11.03
CA ALA A 78 -9.48 -6.68 -9.70
C ALA A 78 -9.04 -5.21 -9.65
N SER A 79 -8.52 -4.65 -10.75
CA SER A 79 -8.15 -3.22 -10.82
C SER A 79 -9.36 -2.29 -10.72
N GLU A 80 -10.52 -2.71 -11.22
CA GLU A 80 -11.78 -1.98 -11.11
C GLU A 80 -12.30 -2.03 -9.67
N LEU A 81 -12.25 -3.20 -9.03
CA LEU A 81 -12.58 -3.34 -7.61
C LEU A 81 -11.66 -2.51 -6.70
N PHE A 82 -10.36 -2.46 -7.02
CA PHE A 82 -9.38 -1.69 -6.26
C PHE A 82 -9.67 -0.18 -6.30
N ARG A 83 -10.18 0.34 -7.43
CA ARG A 83 -10.54 1.75 -7.64
C ARG A 83 -12.04 2.01 -7.47
N ARG A 84 -12.75 1.12 -6.77
CA ARG A 84 -14.20 1.24 -6.57
C ARG A 84 -14.56 2.59 -5.93
N SER A 85 -15.70 3.13 -6.33
CA SER A 85 -16.27 4.32 -5.68
C SER A 85 -16.85 3.96 -4.31
N ILE A 86 -16.60 4.82 -3.33
CA ILE A 86 -17.12 4.72 -1.96
C ILE A 86 -18.36 5.62 -1.85
N ARG A 87 -19.29 5.28 -0.96
CA ARG A 87 -20.47 6.10 -0.67
C ARG A 87 -20.04 7.42 -0.01
N GLU A 88 -20.46 8.53 -0.60
CA GLU A 88 -20.13 9.88 -0.11
C GLU A 88 -20.60 10.12 1.33
N GLU A 89 -21.75 9.52 1.69
CA GLU A 89 -22.34 9.61 3.03
C GLU A 89 -21.41 9.09 4.14
N LEU A 90 -20.46 8.20 3.80
CA LEU A 90 -19.52 7.60 4.76
C LEU A 90 -18.23 8.42 4.95
N ARG A 91 -18.01 9.45 4.13
CA ARG A 91 -16.82 10.32 4.18
C ARG A 91 -17.22 11.80 4.12
N PRO A 92 -18.04 12.30 5.07
CA PRO A 92 -18.42 13.70 5.08
C PRO A 92 -17.18 14.59 5.24
N ILE A 93 -17.03 15.56 4.34
CA ILE A 93 -15.92 16.52 4.38
C ILE A 93 -16.23 17.58 5.45
N ALA A 94 -15.36 17.69 6.45
CA ALA A 94 -15.47 18.71 7.48
C ALA A 94 -15.24 20.12 6.91
N ALA A 95 -15.92 21.13 7.46
CA ALA A 95 -15.73 22.54 7.11
C ALA A 95 -14.45 23.14 7.75
N GLU A 96 -13.36 22.39 7.68
CA GLU A 96 -12.05 22.76 8.24
C GLU A 96 -11.07 23.10 7.12
N LYS A 97 -10.02 23.86 7.44
CA LYS A 97 -9.01 24.25 6.46
C LYS A 97 -8.16 23.08 5.95
N LEU A 98 -8.06 22.02 6.74
CA LEU A 98 -7.30 20.82 6.44
C LEU A 98 -8.13 19.59 6.81
N VAL A 99 -8.27 18.68 5.86
CA VAL A 99 -8.92 17.38 6.04
C VAL A 99 -7.97 16.28 5.60
N ALA A 100 -8.21 15.05 6.06
CA ALA A 100 -7.39 13.92 5.64
C ALA A 100 -7.54 13.70 4.12
N PRO A 101 -6.44 13.58 3.35
CA PRO A 101 -6.52 13.44 1.89
C PRO A 101 -6.88 12.02 1.45
N ALA A 102 -6.69 11.02 2.31
CA ALA A 102 -6.92 9.62 2.02
C ALA A 102 -7.17 8.82 3.30
N ASP A 103 -7.83 7.67 3.15
CA ASP A 103 -8.00 6.69 4.22
C ASP A 103 -6.67 5.98 4.48
N GLY A 104 -6.24 5.94 5.75
CA GLY A 104 -4.99 5.29 6.12
C GLY A 104 -4.55 5.57 7.55
N LEU A 105 -3.34 5.13 7.87
CA LEU A 105 -2.70 5.37 9.17
C LEU A 105 -1.61 6.43 9.02
N ILE A 106 -1.62 7.42 9.91
CA ILE A 106 -0.55 8.41 10.00
C ILE A 106 0.67 7.72 10.61
N MET A 107 1.69 7.49 9.78
CA MET A 107 2.93 6.85 10.22
C MET A 107 3.87 7.83 10.93
N GLN A 108 3.94 9.09 10.46
CA GLN A 108 4.73 10.17 11.05
C GLN A 108 4.07 11.50 10.70
N CYS A 109 4.04 12.42 11.67
CA CYS A 109 3.59 13.80 11.50
C CYS A 109 4.44 14.69 12.41
N GLY A 110 4.98 15.78 11.88
CA GLY A 110 5.87 16.67 12.62
C GLY A 110 6.37 17.84 11.79
N GLU A 111 7.17 18.69 12.42
CA GLU A 111 7.82 19.82 11.77
C GLU A 111 9.04 19.35 10.96
N VAL A 112 9.26 19.95 9.80
CA VAL A 112 10.43 19.68 8.96
C VAL A 112 11.59 20.53 9.47
N GLU A 113 12.59 19.90 10.08
CA GLU A 113 13.80 20.59 10.52
C GLU A 113 14.93 20.42 9.50
N LYS A 114 15.73 21.48 9.29
CA LYS A 114 16.99 21.43 8.51
C LYS A 114 16.84 20.87 7.08
N ASN A 115 15.70 21.11 6.43
CA ASN A 115 15.35 20.55 5.12
C ASN A 115 15.40 19.01 5.06
N GLN A 116 15.19 18.33 6.19
CA GLN A 116 15.13 16.87 6.22
C GLN A 116 13.73 16.41 6.60
N VAL A 117 13.21 15.47 5.81
CA VAL A 117 11.99 14.76 6.16
C VAL A 117 12.39 13.52 6.95
N GLU A 118 11.99 13.48 8.22
CA GLU A 118 12.16 12.30 9.05
C GLU A 118 11.25 11.18 8.52
N GLN A 119 11.81 10.06 8.08
CA GLN A 119 11.02 8.95 7.56
C GLN A 119 11.31 7.60 8.23
N VAL A 120 10.28 6.76 8.09
CA VAL A 120 10.11 5.41 8.61
C VAL A 120 11.40 4.60 8.46
N LYS A 121 11.89 4.03 9.56
CA LYS A 121 13.14 3.24 9.71
C LYS A 121 14.42 4.03 9.98
N GLY A 122 14.35 5.31 10.34
CA GLY A 122 15.49 6.08 10.85
C GLY A 122 16.48 6.51 9.78
N ILE A 123 15.99 6.70 8.55
CA ILE A 123 16.75 7.27 7.43
C ILE A 123 16.10 8.61 7.12
N ASN A 124 16.87 9.69 7.24
CA ASN A 124 16.43 11.03 6.89
C ASN A 124 16.65 11.25 5.40
N TYR A 125 15.64 11.79 4.71
CA TYR A 125 15.75 12.20 3.32
C TYR A 125 15.89 13.71 3.24
N ASP A 126 16.79 14.17 2.37
CA ASP A 126 16.87 15.57 2.03
C ASP A 126 15.65 15.99 1.21
N LEU A 127 15.05 17.11 1.58
CA LEU A 127 13.80 17.59 1.02
C LEU A 127 13.93 17.96 -0.47
N HIS A 128 15.12 18.39 -0.93
CA HIS A 128 15.37 18.64 -2.35
C HIS A 128 15.44 17.37 -3.20
N SER A 129 15.76 16.22 -2.59
CA SER A 129 15.76 14.94 -3.31
C SER A 129 14.36 14.34 -3.40
N PHE A 130 13.45 14.75 -2.53
CA PHE A 130 12.08 14.25 -2.44
C PHE A 130 11.11 14.98 -3.38
N LEU A 131 11.26 16.31 -3.52
CA LEU A 131 10.45 17.19 -4.38
C LEU A 131 10.98 17.24 -5.81
#